data_AF-A0A3S8RRY9-F1
#
_entry.id   AF-A0A3S8RRY9-F1
#
_cell.length_a   1.000
_cell.length_b   1.000
_cell.length_c   1.000
_cell.angle_alpha   90.00
_cell.angle_beta   90.00
_cell.angle_gamma   90.00
#
_symmetry.space_group_name_H-M   'P 1'
#
loop_
_entity.id
_entity.type
_entity.pdbx_description
1 polymer ?
#
loop_
_entity_poly.entity_id
_entity_poly.type
_entity_poly.pdbx_seq_one_letter_code
_entity_poly.pdbx_strand_id
1 'polypeptide(L)'
;MANYRQNKERSKSHATNQYEPRQTDNEDVSSEYTESPGNDKSSSRPKIKNKHRFWIGITVLITLGMGIYFQGSSIHSIRDVQSDGIGKGMKAGVQLAAVDDSAGLEARDFEIEMKKNTTTSRMLIWDFAAEDGDVVTVKVDGNILQTNINIMHSPVAIDIPIPSVVEIIGVKDGGGGITYGVKFPGAVHNSAYFNAAPVGSSNVYTITVQ
;
A
#
# COMPACT_ATOMS: atom_id res chain seq x y z
N MET A 1 3.69 53.80 -18.61
CA MET A 1 5.15 53.90 -18.85
C MET A 1 5.74 52.52 -18.73
N ALA A 2 6.16 51.94 -19.85
CA ALA A 2 6.82 50.63 -19.90
C ALA A 2 8.29 50.78 -19.49
N ASN A 3 8.85 49.78 -18.79
CA ASN A 3 10.28 49.52 -18.80
C ASN A 3 10.57 48.03 -18.61
N TYR A 4 11.12 47.46 -19.68
CA TYR A 4 11.81 46.18 -19.79
C TYR A 4 13.15 46.22 -19.03
N ARG A 5 13.57 45.08 -18.45
CA ARG A 5 14.99 44.68 -18.38
C ARG A 5 15.11 43.15 -18.31
N GLN A 6 15.77 42.60 -19.33
CA GLN A 6 16.21 41.21 -19.50
C GLN A 6 17.62 40.98 -18.94
N ASN A 7 17.95 39.67 -18.79
CA ASN A 7 19.29 39.02 -18.82
C ASN A 7 20.17 39.18 -17.55
N LYS A 8 20.96 38.18 -17.09
CA LYS A 8 21.67 37.11 -17.81
C LYS A 8 22.23 36.01 -16.85
N GLU A 9 22.14 34.75 -17.29
CA GLU A 9 23.05 33.57 -17.13
C GLU A 9 23.92 33.36 -15.86
N ARG A 10 23.91 32.12 -15.31
CA ARG A 10 24.92 31.09 -15.62
C ARG A 10 24.61 29.73 -14.96
N SER A 11 24.49 28.71 -15.80
CA SER A 11 24.59 27.28 -15.46
C SER A 11 26.03 26.79 -15.71
N LYS A 12 26.55 25.96 -14.79
CA LYS A 12 27.75 25.10 -14.91
C LYS A 12 27.58 24.00 -13.84
N SER A 13 27.91 22.72 -14.01
CA SER A 13 28.41 21.92 -15.12
C SER A 13 28.43 20.46 -14.62
N HIS A 14 28.06 19.52 -15.50
CA HIS A 14 28.26 18.08 -15.33
C HIS A 14 29.75 17.72 -15.22
N ALA A 15 30.07 16.71 -14.39
CA ALA A 15 31.31 15.95 -14.49
C ALA A 15 30.99 14.45 -14.50
N THR A 16 31.48 13.79 -15.56
CA THR A 16 31.33 12.38 -15.89
C THR A 16 32.57 11.65 -15.37
N ASN A 17 32.41 10.52 -14.67
CA ASN A 17 33.52 9.60 -14.39
C ASN A 17 33.36 8.34 -15.25
N GLN A 18 34.41 8.09 -16.04
CA GLN A 18 34.53 7.01 -16.99
C GLN A 18 34.86 5.66 -16.32
N TYR A 19 34.45 4.60 -17.00
CA TYR A 19 34.88 3.22 -16.82
C TYR A 19 36.34 3.01 -17.21
N GLU A 20 37.02 2.08 -16.52
CA GLU A 20 38.07 1.25 -17.12
C GLU A 20 38.09 -0.15 -16.46
N PRO A 21 37.98 -1.26 -17.21
CA PRO A 21 38.18 -2.61 -16.71
C PRO A 21 39.56 -3.15 -17.12
N ARG A 22 40.21 -3.94 -16.25
CA ARG A 22 41.42 -4.70 -16.61
C ARG A 22 41.30 -6.16 -16.15
N GLN A 23 41.12 -7.04 -17.12
CA GLN A 23 41.45 -8.48 -17.04
C GLN A 23 42.98 -8.62 -16.93
N THR A 24 43.51 -9.67 -16.30
CA THR A 24 44.10 -10.84 -16.99
C THR A 24 44.82 -11.81 -16.04
N ASP A 25 44.74 -13.09 -16.46
CA ASP A 25 45.70 -14.19 -16.31
C ASP A 25 45.64 -15.15 -15.11
N ASN A 26 45.03 -16.31 -15.42
CA ASN A 26 45.34 -17.61 -14.87
C ASN A 26 46.58 -18.17 -15.60
N GLU A 27 47.53 -18.71 -14.86
CA GLU A 27 48.50 -19.69 -15.37
C GLU A 27 48.69 -20.83 -14.36
N ASP A 28 49.20 -21.91 -14.89
CA ASP A 28 48.82 -23.29 -14.71
C ASP A 28 49.89 -24.11 -13.95
N VAL A 29 49.44 -25.15 -13.24
CA VAL A 29 50.10 -26.46 -12.98
C VAL A 29 51.58 -26.55 -12.57
N SER A 30 51.83 -27.21 -11.42
CA SER A 30 52.54 -28.51 -11.40
C SER A 30 52.51 -29.20 -10.04
N SER A 31 52.10 -30.47 -10.10
CA SER A 31 52.15 -31.50 -9.07
C SER A 31 53.47 -32.30 -9.17
N GLU A 32 54.14 -32.62 -8.07
CA GLU A 32 54.76 -33.96 -7.90
C GLU A 32 55.23 -34.23 -6.46
N TYR A 33 55.30 -35.53 -6.17
CA TYR A 33 55.36 -36.23 -4.89
C TYR A 33 56.80 -36.37 -4.35
N THR A 34 56.97 -36.73 -3.06
CA THR A 34 57.57 -38.01 -2.59
C THR A 34 57.82 -38.02 -1.07
N GLU A 35 57.72 -39.22 -0.50
CA GLU A 35 57.52 -39.65 0.88
C GLU A 35 58.76 -39.76 1.80
N SER A 36 58.48 -39.79 3.13
CA SER A 36 59.05 -40.65 4.21
C SER A 36 60.47 -40.42 4.79
N PRO A 37 60.82 -40.98 5.99
CA PRO A 37 60.05 -41.28 7.21
C PRO A 37 60.80 -40.96 8.55
N GLY A 38 60.11 -41.03 9.70
CA GLY A 38 60.78 -41.31 11.00
C GLY A 38 60.02 -40.93 12.28
N ASN A 39 59.43 -41.95 12.95
CA ASN A 39 59.18 -42.18 14.40
C ASN A 39 58.95 -40.96 15.34
N ASP A 40 57.91 -40.90 16.17
CA ASP A 40 57.62 -41.84 17.27
C ASP A 40 56.18 -41.76 17.83
N LYS A 41 55.80 -42.82 18.53
CA LYS A 41 54.50 -43.11 19.17
C LYS A 41 54.05 -42.05 20.20
N SER A 42 52.78 -41.66 20.18
CA SER A 42 51.83 -41.94 21.28
C SER A 42 50.43 -41.36 21.04
N SER A 43 49.48 -41.96 21.74
CA SER A 43 48.03 -41.85 21.69
C SER A 43 47.41 -40.45 21.77
N SER A 44 46.38 -40.20 20.96
CA SER A 44 45.02 -39.87 21.45
C SER A 44 44.05 -39.71 20.29
N ARG A 45 42.88 -40.35 20.37
CA ARG A 45 41.77 -40.21 19.41
C ARG A 45 41.08 -38.85 19.61
N PRO A 46 40.96 -37.97 18.61
CA PRO A 46 40.03 -36.85 18.68
C PRO A 46 38.63 -37.32 18.26
N LYS A 47 37.67 -37.27 19.20
CA LYS A 47 36.24 -37.45 18.92
C LYS A 47 35.75 -36.28 18.04
N ILE A 48 35.42 -36.57 16.78
CA ILE A 48 34.77 -35.64 15.86
C ILE A 48 33.36 -35.34 16.40
N LYS A 49 33.13 -34.12 16.89
CA LYS A 49 31.78 -33.64 17.23
C LYS A 49 31.15 -33.01 15.99
N ASN A 50 30.13 -33.67 15.44
CA ASN A 50 29.39 -33.24 14.25
C ASN A 50 28.59 -31.93 14.51
N LYS A 51 29.22 -30.77 14.28
CA LYS A 51 28.59 -29.44 14.42
C LYS A 51 27.66 -29.07 13.25
N HIS A 52 27.68 -29.81 12.15
CA HIS A 52 26.92 -29.46 10.93
C HIS A 52 25.42 -29.79 10.99
N ARG A 53 24.97 -30.69 11.87
CA ARG A 53 23.53 -31.05 11.97
C ARG A 53 22.70 -30.00 12.71
N PHE A 54 23.32 -29.13 13.50
CA PHE A 54 22.63 -28.08 14.24
C PHE A 54 22.33 -26.85 13.36
N TRP A 55 23.16 -26.56 12.36
CA TRP A 55 23.00 -25.41 11.48
C TRP A 55 21.96 -25.58 10.37
N ILE A 56 21.70 -26.82 9.93
CA ILE A 56 20.69 -27.14 8.91
C ILE A 56 19.25 -27.04 9.47
N GLY A 57 19.07 -27.33 10.76
CA GLY A 57 17.74 -27.27 11.40
C GLY A 57 17.21 -25.83 11.58
N ILE A 58 18.10 -24.86 11.82
CA ILE A 58 17.73 -23.45 12.01
C ILE A 58 17.34 -22.79 10.67
N THR A 59 18.00 -23.16 9.58
CA THR A 59 17.72 -22.58 8.24
C THR A 59 16.35 -23.01 7.70
N VAL A 60 15.95 -24.27 7.90
CA VAL A 60 14.61 -24.76 7.48
C VAL A 60 13.48 -24.07 8.25
N LEU A 61 13.66 -23.80 9.55
CA LEU A 61 12.67 -23.10 10.39
C LEU A 61 12.50 -21.62 10.00
N ILE A 62 13.58 -20.95 9.60
CA ILE A 62 13.52 -19.56 9.12
C ILE A 62 12.82 -19.49 7.75
N THR A 63 13.10 -20.43 6.83
CA THR A 63 12.41 -20.47 5.53
C THR A 63 10.94 -20.87 5.63
N LEU A 64 10.56 -21.71 6.59
CA LEU A 64 9.15 -22.07 6.82
C LEU A 64 8.38 -20.92 7.51
N GLY A 65 9.04 -20.12 8.35
CA GLY A 65 8.47 -18.92 8.97
C GLY A 65 8.29 -17.74 7.99
N MET A 66 9.11 -17.65 6.95
CA MET A 66 8.98 -16.61 5.91
C MET A 66 7.85 -16.91 4.91
N GLY A 67 7.47 -18.17 4.73
CA GLY A 67 6.51 -18.60 3.69
C GLY A 67 5.04 -18.32 4.00
N ILE A 68 4.70 -17.85 5.20
CA ILE A 68 3.30 -17.74 5.66
C ILE A 68 2.72 -16.31 5.51
N TYR A 69 3.52 -15.31 5.11
CA TYR A 69 3.05 -13.93 4.99
C TYR A 69 2.59 -13.52 3.58
N PHE A 70 2.82 -14.34 2.54
CA PHE A 70 2.17 -14.15 1.25
C PHE A 70 0.78 -14.80 1.25
N GLN A 71 -0.09 -14.30 2.13
CA GLN A 71 -1.51 -14.62 2.06
C GLN A 71 -2.07 -13.86 0.84
N GLY A 72 -2.40 -14.60 -0.21
CA GLY A 72 -2.72 -14.09 -1.54
C GLY A 72 -3.64 -12.87 -1.52
N SER A 73 -3.11 -11.74 -1.98
CA SER A 73 -3.93 -10.58 -2.33
C SER A 73 -4.82 -10.98 -3.50
N SER A 74 -6.13 -11.05 -3.28
CA SER A 74 -7.07 -10.95 -4.38
C SER A 74 -6.78 -9.62 -5.10
N ILE A 75 -6.29 -9.69 -6.33
CA ILE A 75 -6.04 -8.50 -7.15
C ILE A 75 -7.42 -7.97 -7.54
N HIS A 76 -7.93 -7.02 -6.76
CA HIS A 76 -9.12 -6.26 -7.10
C HIS A 76 -8.70 -5.16 -8.09
N SER A 77 -9.54 -4.90 -9.09
CA SER A 77 -9.28 -3.88 -10.09
C SER A 77 -10.46 -2.92 -10.19
N ILE A 78 -10.22 -1.72 -10.73
CA ILE A 78 -11.28 -0.74 -10.96
C ILE A 78 -12.46 -1.31 -11.77
N ARG A 79 -12.20 -2.27 -12.67
CA ARG A 79 -13.23 -2.90 -13.52
C ARG A 79 -14.29 -3.66 -12.70
N ASP A 80 -13.95 -4.08 -11.49
CA ASP A 80 -14.86 -4.81 -10.60
C ASP A 80 -15.91 -3.89 -9.97
N VAL A 81 -15.68 -2.58 -10.00
CA VAL A 81 -16.56 -1.58 -9.34
C VAL A 81 -16.97 -0.45 -10.28
N GLN A 82 -16.45 -0.39 -11.52
CA GLN A 82 -16.65 0.75 -12.42
C GLN A 82 -18.13 1.05 -12.72
N SER A 83 -18.99 0.03 -12.75
CA SER A 83 -20.41 0.20 -13.08
C SER A 83 -21.22 0.84 -11.95
N ASP A 84 -21.05 0.37 -10.73
CA ASP A 84 -21.93 0.71 -9.60
C ASP A 84 -21.19 1.35 -8.41
N GLY A 85 -19.85 1.32 -8.40
CA GLY A 85 -19.01 1.75 -7.29
C GLY A 85 -19.01 0.74 -6.13
N ILE A 86 -19.44 -0.51 -6.30
CA ILE A 86 -19.65 -1.44 -5.18
C ILE A 86 -18.68 -2.63 -5.24
N GLY A 87 -17.67 -2.62 -4.38
CA GLY A 87 -16.78 -3.76 -4.15
C GLY A 87 -17.33 -4.73 -3.13
N LYS A 88 -18.10 -5.73 -3.59
CA LYS A 88 -18.68 -6.76 -2.72
C LYS A 88 -17.60 -7.53 -1.97
N GLY A 89 -17.66 -7.52 -0.64
CA GLY A 89 -16.70 -8.21 0.23
C GLY A 89 -15.29 -7.62 0.25
N MET A 90 -15.03 -6.52 -0.47
CA MET A 90 -13.73 -5.87 -0.47
C MET A 90 -13.42 -5.26 0.90
N LYS A 91 -12.14 -5.32 1.28
CA LYS A 91 -11.65 -4.75 2.54
C LYS A 91 -11.46 -3.25 2.41
N ALA A 92 -11.45 -2.54 3.54
CA ALA A 92 -11.00 -1.15 3.55
C ALA A 92 -9.50 -1.08 3.23
N GLY A 93 -9.07 -0.02 2.54
CA GLY A 93 -7.68 0.18 2.13
C GLY A 93 -7.29 -0.59 0.86
N VAL A 94 -8.25 -1.18 0.15
CA VAL A 94 -7.97 -1.78 -1.16
C VAL A 94 -7.68 -0.67 -2.16
N GLN A 95 -6.54 -0.80 -2.85
CA GLN A 95 -6.17 0.01 -4.01
C GLN A 95 -6.73 -0.65 -5.28
N LEU A 96 -7.42 0.12 -6.12
CA LEU A 96 -8.05 -0.37 -7.36
C LEU A 96 -7.43 0.23 -8.63
N ALA A 97 -6.73 1.35 -8.50
CA ALA A 97 -6.08 2.04 -9.60
C ALA A 97 -4.69 2.55 -9.14
N ALA A 98 -3.77 2.70 -10.09
CA ALA A 98 -2.46 3.30 -9.83
C ALA A 98 -2.45 4.82 -10.03
N VAL A 99 -3.48 5.36 -10.69
CA VAL A 99 -3.70 6.79 -10.97
C VAL A 99 -5.20 7.09 -11.00
N ASP A 100 -5.58 8.28 -10.56
CA ASP A 100 -6.98 8.72 -10.35
C ASP A 100 -7.77 8.88 -11.64
N ASP A 101 -7.16 9.46 -12.69
CA ASP A 101 -7.76 9.60 -14.02
C ASP A 101 -8.23 8.25 -14.62
N SER A 102 -7.64 7.15 -14.16
CA SER A 102 -8.00 5.80 -14.61
C SER A 102 -9.18 5.19 -13.85
N ALA A 103 -9.69 5.83 -12.81
CA ALA A 103 -10.82 5.33 -12.03
C ALA A 103 -12.12 5.37 -12.85
N GLY A 104 -12.33 6.44 -13.62
CA GLY A 104 -13.54 6.62 -14.44
C GLY A 104 -14.85 6.46 -13.67
N LEU A 105 -14.82 6.76 -12.35
CA LEU A 105 -15.98 6.67 -11.48
C LEU A 105 -16.70 8.00 -11.47
N GLU A 106 -17.99 7.95 -11.77
CA GLU A 106 -18.89 9.09 -11.60
C GLU A 106 -19.33 9.21 -10.14
N ALA A 107 -19.40 10.44 -9.65
CA ALA A 107 -19.97 10.82 -8.36
C ALA A 107 -21.39 10.26 -8.20
N ARG A 108 -21.71 9.71 -7.03
CA ARG A 108 -23.01 9.08 -6.75
C ARG A 108 -23.31 8.96 -5.26
N ASP A 109 -24.60 8.80 -4.96
CA ASP A 109 -25.09 8.53 -3.61
C ASP A 109 -25.29 7.03 -3.38
N PHE A 110 -25.25 6.62 -2.11
CA PHE A 110 -25.45 5.23 -1.71
C PHE A 110 -26.43 5.08 -0.55
N GLU A 111 -27.17 3.98 -0.58
CA GLU A 111 -27.96 3.51 0.55
C GLU A 111 -27.27 2.30 1.19
N ILE A 112 -27.12 2.34 2.51
CA ILE A 112 -26.41 1.32 3.28
C ILE A 112 -27.32 0.81 4.39
N GLU A 113 -27.63 -0.47 4.32
CA GLU A 113 -28.38 -1.17 5.35
C GLU A 113 -27.42 -1.76 6.39
N MET A 114 -27.58 -1.36 7.65
CA MET A 114 -26.85 -1.88 8.80
C MET A 114 -27.63 -3.04 9.45
N LYS A 115 -26.89 -3.97 10.05
CA LYS A 115 -27.48 -5.08 10.82
C LYS A 115 -28.37 -4.54 11.95
N LYS A 116 -29.42 -5.29 12.28
CA LYS A 116 -30.33 -4.99 13.40
C LYS A 116 -29.57 -4.68 14.69
N ASN A 117 -30.09 -3.75 15.47
CA ASN A 117 -29.53 -3.29 16.74
C ASN A 117 -28.16 -2.59 16.63
N THR A 118 -27.71 -2.21 15.43
CA THR A 118 -26.52 -1.35 15.27
C THR A 118 -26.90 0.09 15.60
N THR A 119 -26.36 0.64 16.68
CA THR A 119 -26.60 2.03 17.11
C THR A 119 -25.45 2.97 16.76
N THR A 120 -24.25 2.43 16.55
CA THR A 120 -23.07 3.15 16.10
C THR A 120 -22.28 2.29 15.12
N SER A 121 -21.53 2.93 14.22
CA SER A 121 -20.59 2.26 13.34
C SER A 121 -19.34 3.12 13.15
N ARG A 122 -18.31 2.52 12.58
CA ARG A 122 -17.06 3.19 12.23
C ARG A 122 -16.97 3.30 10.72
N MET A 123 -17.25 4.46 10.17
CA MET A 123 -16.97 4.72 8.77
C MET A 123 -15.45 4.67 8.54
N LEU A 124 -15.02 3.82 7.62
CA LEU A 124 -13.64 3.74 7.16
C LEU A 124 -13.56 4.44 5.80
N ILE A 125 -12.72 5.45 5.67
CA ILE A 125 -12.50 6.18 4.42
C ILE A 125 -11.02 6.16 4.04
N TRP A 126 -10.73 5.94 2.76
CA TRP A 126 -9.37 5.88 2.22
C TRP A 126 -9.34 6.34 0.76
N ASP A 127 -8.17 6.65 0.26
CA ASP A 127 -7.90 6.84 -1.17
C ASP A 127 -7.57 5.49 -1.81
N PHE A 128 -8.27 5.11 -2.87
CA PHE A 128 -8.09 3.82 -3.55
C PHE A 128 -7.24 3.89 -4.83
N ALA A 129 -6.78 5.08 -5.22
CA ALA A 129 -6.03 5.31 -6.45
C ALA A 129 -4.60 5.80 -6.14
N ALA A 130 -4.25 7.07 -6.39
CA ALA A 130 -2.91 7.58 -6.11
C ALA A 130 -2.90 8.55 -4.93
N GLU A 131 -2.01 8.29 -3.97
CA GLU A 131 -1.78 9.19 -2.83
C GLU A 131 -1.09 10.49 -3.27
N ASP A 132 -1.87 11.46 -3.74
CA ASP A 132 -1.39 12.76 -4.18
C ASP A 132 -1.87 13.91 -3.28
N GLY A 133 -2.56 13.59 -2.19
CA GLY A 133 -2.90 14.51 -1.12
C GLY A 133 -4.28 15.14 -1.27
N ASP A 134 -5.23 14.31 -1.68
CA ASP A 134 -6.65 14.55 -1.65
C ASP A 134 -7.18 14.83 -0.24
N VAL A 135 -8.09 15.80 -0.16
CA VAL A 135 -8.67 16.25 1.10
C VAL A 135 -10.18 16.29 1.00
N VAL A 136 -10.83 15.73 2.03
CA VAL A 136 -12.30 15.73 2.15
C VAL A 136 -12.77 16.27 3.49
N THR A 137 -14.03 16.65 3.56
CA THR A 137 -14.76 16.97 4.80
C THR A 137 -15.95 16.02 4.94
N VAL A 138 -16.21 15.56 6.16
CA VAL A 138 -17.31 14.65 6.48
C VAL A 138 -18.33 15.36 7.36
N LYS A 139 -19.59 15.35 6.93
CA LYS A 139 -20.74 15.74 7.75
C LYS A 139 -21.59 14.52 8.09
N VAL A 140 -22.25 14.59 9.24
CA VAL A 140 -23.28 13.63 9.66
C VAL A 140 -24.51 14.40 10.10
N ASP A 141 -25.66 14.05 9.52
CA ASP A 141 -26.96 14.69 9.76
C ASP A 141 -26.88 16.23 9.62
N GLY A 142 -26.15 16.68 8.59
CA GLY A 142 -25.92 18.10 8.29
C GLY A 142 -24.87 18.80 9.15
N ASN A 143 -24.37 18.16 10.22
CA ASN A 143 -23.35 18.72 11.10
C ASN A 143 -21.95 18.30 10.65
N ILE A 144 -21.00 19.24 10.64
CA ILE A 144 -19.60 18.91 10.35
C ILE A 144 -19.06 18.05 11.48
N LEU A 145 -18.69 16.80 11.16
CA LEU A 145 -18.08 15.87 12.11
C LEU A 145 -16.56 15.98 12.09
N GLN A 146 -15.96 16.07 10.89
CA GLN A 146 -14.52 16.19 10.73
C GLN A 146 -14.19 16.93 9.43
N THR A 147 -13.24 17.89 9.51
CA THR A 147 -12.81 18.71 8.38
C THR A 147 -11.40 18.35 7.93
N ASN A 148 -11.08 18.68 6.67
CA ASN A 148 -9.73 18.61 6.11
C ASN A 148 -9.02 17.27 6.34
N ILE A 149 -9.75 16.17 6.12
CA ILE A 149 -9.21 14.82 6.20
C ILE A 149 -8.37 14.59 4.95
N ASN A 150 -7.06 14.49 5.13
CA ASN A 150 -6.16 14.04 4.08
C ASN A 150 -6.31 12.52 3.94
N ILE A 151 -6.90 12.07 2.84
CA ILE A 151 -7.16 10.65 2.60
C ILE A 151 -5.92 10.02 1.95
N MET A 152 -5.61 8.80 2.38
CA MET A 152 -4.46 8.00 1.95
C MET A 152 -4.93 6.56 1.78
N HIS A 153 -4.10 5.65 1.25
CA HIS A 153 -4.44 4.22 1.16
C HIS A 153 -4.76 3.61 2.53
N SER A 154 -4.08 4.09 3.57
CA SER A 154 -4.38 3.70 4.95
C SER A 154 -5.72 4.30 5.40
N PRO A 155 -6.73 3.49 5.73
CA PRO A 155 -8.04 4.02 6.08
C PRO A 155 -8.05 4.85 7.36
N VAL A 156 -8.74 5.98 7.29
CA VAL A 156 -9.13 6.80 8.43
C VAL A 156 -10.47 6.29 8.97
N ALA A 157 -10.54 6.15 10.28
CA ALA A 157 -11.74 5.71 10.99
C ALA A 157 -12.48 6.89 11.62
N ILE A 158 -13.79 6.97 11.36
CA ILE A 158 -14.68 8.00 11.90
C ILE A 158 -15.89 7.31 12.51
N ASP A 159 -16.11 7.52 13.81
CA ASP A 159 -17.26 6.94 14.50
C ASP A 159 -18.53 7.76 14.21
N ILE A 160 -19.61 7.08 13.83
CA ILE A 160 -20.87 7.69 13.41
C ILE A 160 -22.08 7.03 14.11
N PRO A 161 -23.13 7.80 14.42
CA PRO A 161 -24.41 7.25 14.87
C PRO A 161 -25.12 6.47 13.75
N ILE A 162 -25.98 5.52 14.11
CA ILE A 162 -26.84 4.78 13.18
C ILE A 162 -28.28 4.79 13.72
N PRO A 163 -29.30 5.11 12.90
CA PRO A 163 -29.22 5.56 11.51
C PRO A 163 -28.68 7.00 11.40
N SER A 164 -28.16 7.35 10.23
CA SER A 164 -27.67 8.71 9.94
C SER A 164 -27.53 8.95 8.45
N VAL A 165 -27.42 10.21 8.06
CA VAL A 165 -27.02 10.62 6.70
C VAL A 165 -25.60 11.17 6.75
N VAL A 166 -24.67 10.50 6.07
CA VAL A 166 -23.28 10.93 5.97
C VAL A 166 -23.05 11.62 4.63
N GLU A 167 -22.48 12.81 4.65
CA GLU A 167 -22.10 13.57 3.46
C GLU A 167 -20.58 13.71 3.41
N ILE A 168 -19.96 13.32 2.29
CA ILE A 168 -18.52 13.45 2.04
C ILE A 168 -18.32 14.50 0.96
N ILE A 169 -17.54 15.53 1.27
CA ILE A 169 -17.35 16.72 0.44
C ILE A 169 -15.90 16.81 0.00
N GLY A 170 -15.66 16.94 -1.31
CA GLY A 170 -14.33 17.18 -1.86
C GLY A 170 -13.83 18.59 -1.54
N VAL A 171 -12.64 18.72 -0.95
CA VAL A 171 -12.08 20.02 -0.51
C VAL A 171 -10.88 20.42 -1.35
N LYS A 172 -9.95 19.50 -1.57
CA LYS A 172 -8.71 19.76 -2.32
C LYS A 172 -8.35 18.50 -3.08
N ASP A 173 -8.09 18.67 -4.36
CA ASP A 173 -7.59 17.66 -5.28
C ASP A 173 -6.06 17.71 -5.26
N GLY A 174 -5.42 16.56 -4.99
CA GLY A 174 -3.97 16.39 -5.05
C GLY A 174 -3.43 16.22 -6.48
N GLY A 175 -4.28 15.76 -7.39
CA GLY A 175 -4.01 15.44 -8.78
C GLY A 175 -5.07 14.45 -9.32
N GLY A 176 -5.37 14.49 -10.62
CA GLY A 176 -6.23 13.47 -11.27
C GLY A 176 -7.69 13.34 -10.76
N GLY A 177 -8.12 14.18 -9.80
CA GLY A 177 -9.45 14.16 -9.21
C GLY A 177 -9.51 13.40 -7.89
N ILE A 178 -10.42 13.82 -7.00
CA ILE A 178 -10.55 13.21 -5.68
C ILE A 178 -11.25 11.86 -5.79
N THR A 179 -10.54 10.76 -5.52
CA THR A 179 -11.13 9.42 -5.47
C THR A 179 -11.02 8.80 -4.08
N TYR A 180 -12.09 8.12 -3.66
CA TYR A 180 -12.12 7.57 -2.30
C TYR A 180 -13.02 6.34 -2.18
N GLY A 181 -12.63 5.47 -1.26
CA GLY A 181 -13.36 4.29 -0.83
C GLY A 181 -13.94 4.52 0.55
N VAL A 182 -15.15 3.99 0.78
CA VAL A 182 -15.83 4.00 2.07
C VAL A 182 -16.29 2.59 2.43
N LYS A 183 -16.14 2.21 3.70
CA LYS A 183 -16.67 0.97 4.24
C LYS A 183 -17.30 1.19 5.60
N PHE A 184 -18.46 0.56 5.80
CA PHE A 184 -19.19 0.56 7.07
C PHE A 184 -19.19 -0.86 7.66
N PRO A 185 -18.29 -1.16 8.62
CA PRO A 185 -18.34 -2.40 9.38
C PRO A 185 -19.69 -2.56 10.07
N GLY A 186 -20.31 -3.73 9.90
CA GLY A 186 -21.67 -3.99 10.39
C GLY A 186 -22.76 -3.79 9.34
N ALA A 187 -22.45 -3.30 8.13
CA ALA A 187 -23.36 -3.33 6.99
C ALA A 187 -23.74 -4.77 6.61
N VAL A 188 -24.98 -4.97 6.18
CA VAL A 188 -25.54 -6.29 5.83
C VAL A 188 -24.76 -6.93 4.68
N HIS A 189 -24.46 -6.15 3.63
CA HIS A 189 -23.79 -6.64 2.43
C HIS A 189 -22.26 -6.70 2.52
N ASN A 190 -21.67 -6.16 3.59
CA ASN A 190 -20.21 -6.12 3.79
C ASN A 190 -19.42 -5.61 2.56
N SER A 191 -19.95 -4.63 1.82
CA SER A 191 -19.30 -4.05 0.64
C SER A 191 -18.33 -2.92 1.03
N ALA A 192 -17.45 -2.56 0.10
CA ALA A 192 -16.80 -1.26 0.03
C ALA A 192 -17.48 -0.45 -1.09
N TYR A 193 -17.55 0.87 -0.91
CA TYR A 193 -18.20 1.80 -1.83
C TYR A 193 -17.13 2.76 -2.35
N PHE A 194 -16.94 2.81 -3.65
CA PHE A 194 -15.90 3.58 -4.32
C PHE A 194 -16.55 4.70 -5.12
N ASN A 195 -15.96 5.89 -5.04
CA ASN A 195 -16.59 7.09 -5.52
C ASN A 195 -15.56 8.16 -5.88
N ALA A 196 -16.02 9.19 -6.60
CA ALA A 196 -15.27 10.41 -6.87
C ALA A 196 -16.00 11.61 -6.26
N ALA A 197 -15.25 12.59 -5.76
CA ALA A 197 -15.81 13.82 -5.21
C ALA A 197 -15.03 15.05 -5.72
N PRO A 198 -15.27 15.52 -6.95
CA PRO A 198 -14.68 16.77 -7.44
C PRO A 198 -14.75 17.91 -6.41
N VAL A 199 -13.76 18.81 -6.43
CA VAL A 199 -13.69 19.90 -5.44
C VAL A 199 -14.99 20.68 -5.37
N GLY A 200 -15.55 20.81 -4.15
CA GLY A 200 -16.82 21.48 -3.86
C GLY A 200 -18.07 20.65 -4.11
N SER A 201 -17.95 19.46 -4.70
CA SER A 201 -19.05 18.49 -4.80
C SER A 201 -19.16 17.64 -3.53
N SER A 202 -20.31 17.00 -3.36
CA SER A 202 -20.55 16.07 -2.27
C SER A 202 -21.27 14.82 -2.74
N ASN A 203 -21.06 13.73 -2.01
CA ASN A 203 -21.77 12.47 -2.16
C ASN A 203 -22.42 12.10 -0.82
N VAL A 204 -23.62 11.53 -0.89
CA VAL A 204 -24.44 11.22 0.28
C VAL A 204 -24.56 9.71 0.48
N TYR A 205 -24.39 9.29 1.73
CA TYR A 205 -24.51 7.93 2.19
C TYR A 205 -25.64 7.87 3.22
N THR A 206 -26.79 7.35 2.80
CA THR A 206 -27.96 7.19 3.68
C THR A 206 -27.86 5.86 4.40
N ILE A 207 -27.70 5.90 5.71
CA ILE A 207 -27.46 4.71 6.52
C ILE A 207 -28.71 4.37 7.34
N THR A 208 -29.27 3.19 7.09
CA THR A 208 -30.50 2.70 7.72
C THR A 208 -30.24 1.43 8.54
N VAL A 209 -31.22 1.01 9.32
CA VAL A 209 -31.21 -0.26 10.05
C VAL A 209 -32.30 -1.16 9.47
N GLN A 210 -32.01 -2.46 9.36
CA GLN A 210 -32.95 -3.50 8.96
C GLN A 210 -34.15 -3.69 9.90
#